data_AF-A0A4P8XJ55-F1
#
_entry.id   AF-A0A4P8XJ55-F1
#
_cell.length_a   1.000
_cell.length_b   1.000
_cell.length_c   1.000
_cell.angle_alpha   90.00
_cell.angle_beta   90.00
_cell.angle_gamma   90.00
#
_symmetry.space_group_name_H-M   'P 1'
#
loop_
_entity.id
_entity.type
_entity.pdbx_description
1 polymer ?
#
loop_
_entity_poly.entity_id
_entity_poly.type
_entity_poly.pdbx_seq_one_letter_code
_entity_poly.pdbx_strand_id
1 'polypeptide(L)'
;MFKNFKFSITLFFVLIICSACQNVKDAETNGTIPLDEWSSLSEKGVALNWDDLKKYSFEDIGSGIYIRKYKIEGGHQLFITGKSLNDPPDKIYIVNENGKEVYLTQDNLSEFYKLR
;
A
#
# COMPACT_ATOMS: atom_id res chain seq x y z
N MET A 1 10.20 31.89 -63.04
CA MET A 1 10.11 30.53 -62.47
C MET A 1 9.65 30.67 -61.01
N PHE A 2 8.34 30.78 -60.78
CA PHE A 2 7.76 30.85 -59.44
C PHE A 2 7.04 29.52 -59.18
N LYS A 3 7.44 28.82 -58.12
CA LYS A 3 7.01 27.46 -57.79
C LYS A 3 5.74 27.54 -56.93
N ASN A 4 4.66 26.97 -57.46
CA ASN A 4 3.36 26.84 -56.80
C ASN A 4 3.47 25.97 -55.54
N PHE A 5 3.02 26.47 -54.39
CA PHE A 5 2.78 25.66 -53.19
C PHE A 5 1.27 25.51 -52.99
N LYS A 6 0.70 24.48 -53.62
CA LYS A 6 -0.67 24.03 -53.36
C LYS A 6 -0.60 22.82 -52.43
N PHE A 7 -0.76 23.03 -51.13
CA PHE A 7 -1.11 21.94 -50.21
C PHE A 7 -2.61 21.98 -49.99
N SER A 8 -3.33 21.38 -50.94
CA SER A 8 -4.75 21.12 -50.89
C SER A 8 -4.99 19.91 -49.99
N ILE A 9 -5.82 20.14 -48.97
CA ILE A 9 -6.59 19.19 -48.17
C ILE A 9 -6.70 17.81 -48.83
N THR A 10 -6.10 16.78 -48.21
CA THR A 10 -6.61 15.41 -48.08
C THR A 10 -5.57 14.64 -47.26
N LEU A 11 -5.80 14.45 -45.96
CA LEU A 11 -5.87 13.11 -45.35
C LEU A 11 -6.11 13.26 -43.85
N PHE A 12 -7.34 13.60 -43.55
CA PHE A 12 -8.00 13.55 -42.26
C PHE A 12 -8.16 12.08 -41.84
N PHE A 13 -7.10 11.35 -41.49
CA PHE A 13 -7.21 9.91 -41.17
C PHE A 13 -6.19 9.34 -40.15
N VAL A 14 -5.48 10.15 -39.38
CA VAL A 14 -4.63 9.64 -38.27
C VAL A 14 -4.83 10.46 -36.99
N LEU A 15 -6.09 10.64 -36.59
CA LEU A 15 -6.46 11.10 -35.23
C LEU A 15 -7.22 9.99 -34.47
N ILE A 16 -7.05 8.74 -34.88
CA ILE A 16 -7.62 7.56 -34.23
C ILE A 16 -6.50 6.57 -33.92
N ILE A 17 -5.59 6.98 -33.05
CA ILE A 17 -5.14 6.05 -32.02
C ILE A 17 -5.74 6.63 -30.76
N CYS A 18 -7.04 6.35 -30.57
CA CYS A 18 -7.65 6.40 -29.26
C CYS A 18 -6.70 5.61 -28.35
N SER A 19 -6.06 6.34 -27.43
CA SER A 19 -5.34 5.78 -26.30
C SER A 19 -6.29 4.87 -25.55
N ALA A 20 -6.37 3.62 -26.01
CA ALA A 20 -6.66 2.48 -25.18
C ALA A 20 -5.43 2.29 -24.29
N CYS A 21 -5.18 3.25 -23.41
CA CYS A 21 -4.49 3.01 -22.15
C CYS A 21 -5.46 2.14 -21.34
N GLN A 22 -5.59 0.88 -21.74
CA GLN A 22 -6.35 -0.11 -21.01
C GLN A 22 -5.58 -0.37 -19.72
N ASN A 23 -6.16 0.11 -18.63
CA ASN A 23 -5.89 -0.31 -17.26
C ASN A 23 -4.40 -0.56 -16.98
N VAL A 24 -3.62 0.51 -16.90
CA VAL A 24 -2.68 0.53 -15.78
C VAL A 24 -3.60 0.53 -14.56
N LYS A 25 -3.83 -0.65 -13.99
CA LYS A 25 -4.11 -0.69 -12.56
C LYS A 25 -2.87 -0.04 -11.99
N ASP A 26 -3.00 1.23 -11.63
CA ASP A 26 -1.97 1.95 -10.91
C ASP A 26 -1.78 1.19 -9.59
N ALA A 27 -0.96 0.15 -9.61
CA ALA A 27 -0.26 -0.37 -8.47
C ALA A 27 0.82 0.65 -8.10
N GLU A 28 0.38 1.87 -7.83
CA GLU A 28 1.21 2.99 -7.40
C GLU A 28 0.53 3.69 -6.22
N THR A 29 0.12 2.86 -5.26
CA THR A 29 -0.05 3.20 -3.85
C THR A 29 0.93 2.37 -3.02
N ASN A 30 2.21 2.31 -3.44
CA ASN A 30 3.25 1.54 -2.75
C ASN A 30 3.59 2.05 -1.33
N GLY A 31 2.84 3.02 -0.78
CA GLY A 31 3.09 3.66 0.51
C GLY A 31 2.07 3.37 1.61
N THR A 32 0.87 2.90 1.27
CA THR A 32 -0.25 2.76 2.22
C THR A 32 -0.91 1.41 2.00
N ILE A 33 -1.19 0.70 3.08
CA ILE A 33 -1.95 -0.56 3.07
C ILE A 33 -3.44 -0.23 2.85
N PRO A 34 -4.06 -0.66 1.74
CA PRO A 34 -5.49 -0.50 1.52
C PRO A 34 -6.33 -1.24 2.58
N LEU A 35 -7.54 -0.76 2.89
CA LEU A 35 -8.39 -1.39 3.93
C LEU A 35 -8.84 -2.83 3.58
N ASP A 36 -9.02 -3.13 2.30
CA ASP A 36 -9.37 -4.48 1.82
C ASP A 36 -8.19 -5.44 1.97
N GLU A 37 -6.98 -5.00 1.65
CA GLU A 37 -5.76 -5.79 1.86
C GLU A 37 -5.43 -5.93 3.35
N TRP A 38 -5.69 -4.89 4.14
CA TRP A 38 -5.57 -4.93 5.60
C TRP A 38 -6.45 -6.03 6.20
N SER A 39 -7.70 -6.16 5.73
CA SER A 39 -8.62 -7.21 6.19
C SER A 39 -7.99 -8.59 6.03
N SER A 40 -7.40 -8.87 4.86
CA SER A 40 -6.72 -10.15 4.58
C SER A 40 -5.44 -10.35 5.41
N LEU A 41 -4.66 -9.30 5.64
CA LEU A 41 -3.46 -9.36 6.50
C LEU A 41 -3.84 -9.64 7.95
N SER A 42 -4.88 -8.98 8.43
CA SER A 42 -5.32 -9.06 9.81
C SER A 42 -5.74 -10.48 10.17
N GLU A 43 -6.44 -11.19 9.27
CA GLU A 43 -6.90 -12.58 9.45
C GLU A 43 -5.76 -13.56 9.76
N LYS A 44 -4.51 -13.27 9.37
CA LYS A 44 -3.35 -14.07 9.75
C LYS A 44 -3.10 -14.07 11.26
N GLY A 45 -3.60 -13.07 11.97
CA GLY A 45 -3.48 -12.95 13.42
C GLY A 45 -2.03 -13.03 13.87
N VAL A 46 -1.76 -13.86 14.88
CA VAL A 46 -0.41 -14.07 15.43
C VAL A 46 0.59 -14.69 14.43
N ALA A 47 0.15 -15.15 13.25
CA ALA A 47 1.02 -15.63 12.19
C ALA A 47 1.51 -14.52 11.23
N LEU A 48 1.01 -13.29 11.37
CA LEU A 48 1.44 -12.14 10.58
C LEU A 48 2.94 -11.87 10.80
N ASN A 49 3.68 -11.69 9.72
CA ASN A 49 5.14 -11.55 9.76
C ASN A 49 5.66 -10.38 8.89
N TRP A 50 6.99 -10.21 8.88
CA TRP A 50 7.67 -9.17 8.11
C TRP A 50 7.47 -9.28 6.59
N ASP A 51 7.47 -10.51 6.06
CA ASP A 51 7.39 -10.80 4.62
C ASP A 51 6.00 -10.53 4.06
N ASP A 52 4.96 -10.70 4.88
CA ASP A 52 3.58 -10.36 4.54
C ASP A 52 3.41 -8.87 4.20
N LEU A 53 4.30 -8.04 4.75
CA LEU A 53 4.27 -6.58 4.62
C LEU A 53 5.34 -6.04 3.66
N LYS A 54 6.17 -6.90 3.04
CA LYS A 54 7.32 -6.47 2.23
C LYS A 54 6.97 -5.64 1.00
N LYS A 55 5.73 -5.75 0.51
CA LYS A 55 5.25 -5.01 -0.67
C LYS A 55 4.82 -3.57 -0.36
N TYR A 56 4.70 -3.21 0.92
CA TYR A 56 4.33 -1.85 1.33
C TYR A 56 5.55 -1.09 1.85
N SER A 57 5.59 0.22 1.59
CA SER A 57 6.58 1.08 2.22
C SER A 57 6.31 1.24 3.71
N PHE A 58 7.38 1.42 4.47
CA PHE A 58 7.33 1.69 5.89
C PHE A 58 8.32 2.79 6.27
N GLU A 59 8.03 3.46 7.38
CA GLU A 59 8.99 4.29 8.09
C GLU A 59 9.72 3.40 9.10
N ASP A 60 11.06 3.36 9.05
CA ASP A 60 11.87 2.73 10.10
C ASP A 60 12.16 3.78 11.18
N ILE A 61 11.58 3.55 12.36
CA ILE A 61 11.71 4.42 13.53
C ILE A 61 12.51 3.75 14.65
N GLY A 62 13.16 2.62 14.35
CA GLY A 62 13.93 1.84 15.29
C GLY A 62 15.27 2.48 15.65
N SER A 63 15.71 2.28 16.89
CA SER A 63 17.06 2.60 17.34
C SER A 63 17.63 1.41 18.11
N GLY A 64 18.34 0.53 17.41
CA GLY A 64 18.89 -0.71 17.97
C GLY A 64 17.92 -1.91 17.99
N ILE A 65 16.67 -1.71 17.60
CA ILE A 65 15.68 -2.76 17.28
C ILE A 65 14.93 -2.38 16.00
N TYR A 66 14.33 -3.35 15.33
CA TYR A 66 13.49 -3.08 14.16
C TYR A 66 12.12 -2.60 14.61
N ILE A 67 11.71 -1.41 14.16
CA ILE A 67 10.36 -0.88 14.34
C ILE A 67 9.92 -0.32 13.01
N ARG A 68 9.04 -1.05 12.31
CA ARG A 68 8.48 -0.60 11.05
C ARG A 68 7.08 -0.08 11.28
N LYS A 69 6.84 1.15 10.82
CA LYS A 69 5.55 1.83 10.86
C LYS A 69 4.99 1.92 9.45
N TYR A 70 3.84 1.31 9.24
CA TYR A 70 3.12 1.30 7.98
C TYR A 70 1.88 2.17 8.09
N LYS A 71 1.55 2.90 7.01
CA LYS A 71 0.28 3.60 6.91
C LYS A 71 -0.78 2.60 6.46
N ILE A 72 -1.94 2.62 7.09
CA ILE A 72 -3.14 1.97 6.59
C ILE A 72 -4.10 3.07 6.13
N GLU A 73 -4.87 2.80 5.08
CA GLU A 73 -5.97 3.64 4.66
C GLU A 73 -6.95 3.92 5.83
N GLY A 74 -7.62 5.07 5.81
CA GLY A 74 -8.47 5.52 6.94
C GLY A 74 -7.68 6.15 8.09
N GLY A 75 -6.38 6.42 7.92
CA GLY A 75 -5.57 7.16 8.90
C GLY A 75 -5.02 6.31 10.04
N HIS A 76 -5.19 4.98 9.98
CA HIS A 76 -4.59 4.06 10.95
C HIS A 76 -3.11 3.81 10.65
N GLN A 77 -2.38 3.33 11.65
CA GLN A 77 -0.95 3.02 11.53
C GLN A 77 -0.67 1.64 12.11
N LEU A 78 -0.01 0.78 11.36
CA LEU A 78 0.46 -0.52 11.83
C LEU A 78 1.91 -0.40 12.28
N PHE A 79 2.20 -0.97 13.44
CA PHE A 79 3.54 -1.11 13.98
C PHE A 79 3.87 -2.60 14.13
N ILE A 80 5.05 -2.96 13.66
CA ILE A 80 5.61 -4.31 13.78
C ILE A 80 7.05 -4.16 14.29
N THR A 81 7.34 -4.83 15.40
CA THR A 81 8.59 -4.66 16.15
C THR A 81 9.29 -5.99 16.35
N GLY A 82 10.62 -6.00 16.36
CA GLY A 82 11.39 -7.18 16.73
C GLY A 82 12.90 -6.92 16.77
N LYS A 83 13.63 -7.87 17.36
CA LYS A 83 15.09 -7.81 17.47
C LYS A 83 15.83 -8.25 16.20
N SER A 84 15.15 -8.96 15.31
CA SER A 84 15.70 -9.60 14.12
C SER A 84 14.63 -9.67 13.04
N LEU A 85 15.04 -9.46 11.78
CA LEU A 85 14.15 -9.65 10.62
C LEU A 85 14.08 -11.14 10.18
N ASN A 86 14.96 -11.99 10.72
CA ASN A 86 14.96 -13.43 10.43
C ASN A 86 14.10 -14.23 11.41
N ASP A 87 13.65 -13.59 12.50
CA ASP A 87 12.78 -14.18 13.51
C ASP A 87 11.37 -13.55 13.41
N PRO A 88 10.33 -14.24 13.93
CA PRO A 88 9.00 -13.64 14.04
C PRO A 88 9.03 -12.30 14.80
N PRO A 89 8.13 -11.37 14.47
CA PRO A 89 8.01 -10.12 15.23
C PRO A 89 7.70 -10.38 16.70
N ASP A 90 8.30 -9.58 17.58
CA ASP A 90 8.02 -9.61 19.02
C ASP A 90 6.64 -9.01 19.33
N LYS A 91 6.25 -7.96 18.61
CA LYS A 91 4.98 -7.24 18.82
C LYS A 91 4.41 -6.71 17.52
N ILE A 92 3.09 -6.77 17.41
CA ILE A 92 2.31 -6.15 16.33
C ILE A 92 1.17 -5.39 16.98
N TYR A 93 0.96 -4.12 16.60
CA TYR A 93 -0.13 -3.31 17.09
C TYR A 93 -0.55 -2.26 16.08
N ILE A 94 -1.78 -1.77 16.22
CA ILE A 94 -2.31 -0.67 15.41
C ILE A 94 -2.54 0.53 16.30
N VAL A 95 -2.25 1.72 15.78
CA VAL A 95 -2.74 2.99 16.30
C VAL A 95 -3.88 3.45 15.41
N ASN A 96 -5.08 3.60 15.98
CA ASN A 96 -6.22 4.11 15.22
C ASN A 96 -6.14 5.66 15.07
N GLU A 97 -7.07 6.25 14.32
CA GLU A 97 -7.11 7.70 14.07
C GLU A 97 -7.22 8.55 15.36
N ASN A 98 -7.76 7.97 16.43
CA ASN A 98 -7.91 8.60 17.74
C ASN A 98 -6.67 8.43 18.64
N GLY A 99 -5.60 7.80 18.13
CA GLY A 99 -4.37 7.52 18.88
C GLY A 99 -4.47 6.33 19.82
N LYS A 100 -5.56 5.55 19.80
CA LYS A 100 -5.69 4.33 20.62
C LYS A 100 -4.84 3.22 20.03
N GLU A 101 -4.03 2.58 20.88
CA GLU A 101 -3.27 1.40 20.53
C GLU A 101 -4.09 0.11 20.73
N VAL A 102 -4.06 -0.78 19.75
CA VAL A 102 -4.67 -2.11 19.80
C VAL A 102 -3.62 -3.15 19.45
N TYR A 103 -3.25 -3.98 20.42
CA TYR A 103 -2.22 -5.01 20.26
C TYR A 103 -2.81 -6.28 19.67
N LEU A 104 -2.09 -6.87 18.72
CA LEU A 104 -2.44 -8.15 18.14
C LEU A 104 -2.10 -9.26 19.13
N THR A 105 -3.14 -9.87 19.69
CA THR A 105 -3.06 -10.99 20.61
C THR A 105 -4.11 -12.03 20.23
N GLN A 106 -3.91 -13.29 20.64
CA GLN A 106 -4.88 -14.36 20.39
C GLN A 106 -6.29 -14.00 20.91
N ASP A 107 -6.35 -13.28 22.03
CA ASP A 107 -7.61 -12.93 22.69
C ASP A 107 -8.27 -11.69 22.08
N ASN A 108 -7.52 -10.86 21.33
CA ASN A 108 -8.01 -9.58 20.81
C ASN A 108 -8.05 -9.47 19.28
N LEU A 109 -8.10 -10.62 18.61
CA LEU A 109 -8.23 -10.70 17.15
C LEU A 109 -9.43 -9.89 16.63
N SER A 110 -10.59 -9.99 17.31
CA SER A 110 -11.82 -9.35 16.85
C SER A 110 -11.83 -7.81 16.93
N GLU A 111 -11.10 -7.21 17.87
CA GLU A 111 -10.95 -5.74 17.93
C GLU A 111 -9.98 -5.25 16.87
N PHE A 112 -8.91 -6.03 16.63
CA PHE A 112 -7.93 -5.77 15.58
C PHE A 112 -8.54 -5.81 14.17
N TYR A 113 -9.59 -6.62 13.96
CA TYR A 113 -10.35 -6.71 12.71
C TYR A 113 -11.32 -5.56 12.46
N LYS A 114 -11.72 -4.83 13.50
CA LYS A 114 -12.79 -3.83 13.43
C LYS A 114 -12.28 -2.42 13.10
N LEU A 115 -11.26 -2.27 12.25
CA LEU A 115 -10.93 -0.96 11.67
C LEU A 115 -12.01 -0.48 10.67
N ARG A 116 -13.29 -0.58 11.03
CA ARG A 116 -14.46 -0.11 10.30
C ARG A 116 -15.00 1.16 10.91
#